data_AF-F2XG28-F1
#
_entry.id   AF-F2XG28-F1
#
_cell.length_a   1.000
_cell.length_b   1.000
_cell.length_c   1.000
_cell.angle_alpha   90.00
_cell.angle_beta   90.00
_cell.angle_gamma   90.00
#
_symmetry.space_group_name_H-M   'P 1'
#
loop_
_entity.id
_entity.type
_entity.pdbx_description
1 polymer ?
#
loop_
_entity_poly.entity_id
_entity_poly.type
_entity_poly.pdbx_seq_one_letter_code
_entity_poly.pdbx_strand_id
1 'polypeptide(L)'
;FTAKLLLAPPAVSGRPPTPEKARKALNAFVGFRCYYITIPIFKQWPMKKLSNLIGLLWEADPNKSLWSLMTKAWSTIRDQIGKDQAPLDHFFSLICPYLNLPDPASYLEIHGWTLSVDEEGDPTISRNIGSESAFAGTVQVDVALSVEDIITYVQSMGYATKFIPNTNATSQTFLGQSLSSSLEKNIPATAATQDSSKAVEARLLARNKRRAKRQAARDTG
;
A
#
# COMPACT_ATOMS: atom_id res chain seq x y z
N PHE A 1 -24.57 41.89 -63.70
CA PHE A 1 -24.60 41.97 -62.23
C PHE A 1 -25.31 40.74 -61.67
N THR A 2 -24.58 39.74 -61.18
CA THR A 2 -25.10 38.62 -60.38
C THR A 2 -23.97 38.07 -59.52
N ALA A 3 -23.99 38.40 -58.23
CA ALA A 3 -23.04 37.93 -57.23
C ALA A 3 -23.47 36.54 -56.73
N LYS A 4 -22.59 35.54 -56.82
CA LYS A 4 -22.76 34.26 -56.12
C LYS A 4 -22.08 34.33 -54.76
N LEU A 5 -22.91 34.42 -53.70
CA LEU A 5 -22.54 34.05 -52.35
C LEU A 5 -22.23 32.55 -52.31
N LEU A 6 -21.02 32.18 -51.90
CA LEU A 6 -20.74 30.85 -51.35
C LEU A 6 -20.29 31.03 -49.91
N LEU A 7 -21.21 30.65 -49.02
CA LEU A 7 -21.08 30.64 -47.57
C LEU A 7 -20.14 29.49 -47.18
N ALA A 8 -19.07 29.78 -46.43
CA ALA A 8 -18.24 28.76 -45.80
C ALA A 8 -18.97 28.16 -44.57
N PRO A 9 -18.81 26.86 -44.27
CA PRO A 9 -19.40 26.26 -43.07
C PRO A 9 -18.65 26.73 -41.80
N PRO A 10 -19.33 26.78 -40.63
CA PRO A 10 -18.71 27.27 -39.41
C PRO A 10 -17.66 26.30 -38.89
N ALA A 11 -16.56 26.86 -38.40
CA ALA A 11 -15.53 26.14 -37.67
C ALA A 11 -16.14 25.39 -36.48
N VAL A 12 -16.02 24.06 -36.48
CA VAL A 12 -16.43 23.22 -35.36
C VAL A 12 -15.48 23.51 -34.20
N SER A 13 -16.02 24.26 -33.25
CA SER A 13 -15.45 24.59 -31.94
C SER A 13 -14.88 23.34 -31.28
N GLY A 14 -13.63 23.44 -30.82
CA GLY A 14 -12.91 22.39 -30.12
C GLY A 14 -13.71 21.88 -28.92
N ARG A 15 -13.98 20.58 -28.93
CA ARG A 15 -14.50 19.85 -27.78
C ARG A 15 -13.55 20.07 -26.59
N PRO A 16 -14.00 20.61 -25.45
CA PRO A 16 -13.16 20.63 -24.25
C PRO A 16 -12.79 19.19 -23.89
N PRO A 17 -11.55 18.91 -23.45
CA PRO A 17 -11.15 17.57 -23.05
C PRO A 17 -12.09 17.12 -21.94
N THR A 18 -12.91 16.11 -22.24
CA THR A 18 -13.72 15.45 -21.22
C THR A 18 -12.78 14.97 -20.13
N PRO A 19 -13.07 15.20 -18.83
CA PRO A 19 -12.25 14.69 -17.75
C PRO A 19 -12.09 13.19 -17.97
N GLU A 20 -10.83 12.77 -18.14
CA GLU A 20 -10.50 11.37 -18.37
C GLU A 20 -11.10 10.59 -17.21
N LYS A 21 -12.10 9.74 -17.51
CA LYS A 21 -12.81 8.97 -16.49
C LYS A 21 -11.76 8.25 -15.64
N ALA A 22 -11.86 8.41 -14.32
CA ALA A 22 -10.96 7.75 -13.36
C ALA A 22 -10.77 6.29 -13.79
N ARG A 23 -9.52 5.92 -14.10
CA ARG A 23 -9.19 4.58 -14.56
C ARG A 23 -9.43 3.64 -13.38
N LYS A 24 -9.85 2.39 -13.64
CA LYS A 24 -10.09 1.43 -12.56
C LYS A 24 -8.88 1.38 -11.61
N ALA A 25 -9.14 1.46 -10.31
CA ALA A 25 -8.10 1.36 -9.31
C ALA A 25 -7.36 0.03 -9.48
N LEU A 26 -6.04 0.05 -9.29
CA LEU A 26 -5.22 -1.15 -9.28
C LEU A 26 -5.68 -2.04 -8.13
N ASN A 27 -6.01 -3.28 -8.46
CA ASN A 27 -6.42 -4.27 -7.48
C ASN A 27 -5.23 -4.69 -6.61
N ALA A 28 -5.45 -4.85 -5.31
CA ALA A 28 -4.41 -5.23 -4.33
C ALA A 28 -3.64 -6.50 -4.73
N PHE A 29 -4.35 -7.53 -5.19
CA PHE A 29 -3.75 -8.77 -5.68
C PHE A 29 -2.86 -8.54 -6.90
N VAL A 30 -3.22 -7.61 -7.79
CA VAL A 30 -2.39 -7.26 -8.95
C VAL A 30 -1.10 -6.58 -8.50
N GLY A 31 -1.17 -5.68 -7.51
CA GLY A 31 0.02 -5.09 -6.89
C GLY A 31 0.93 -6.15 -6.27
N PHE A 32 0.36 -7.03 -5.44
CA PHE A 32 1.05 -8.17 -4.82
C PHE A 32 1.75 -9.04 -5.88
N ARG A 33 1.03 -9.45 -6.91
CA ARG A 33 1.56 -10.29 -8.00
C ARG A 33 2.67 -9.59 -8.77
N CYS A 34 2.53 -8.31 -9.11
CA CYS A 34 3.57 -7.57 -9.83
C CYS A 34 4.88 -7.52 -9.04
N TYR A 35 4.79 -7.40 -7.71
CA TYR A 35 5.97 -7.38 -6.85
C TYR A 35 6.57 -8.78 -6.67
N TYR A 36 5.78 -9.76 -6.23
CA TYR A 36 6.28 -11.11 -5.87
C TYR A 36 6.41 -12.09 -7.04
N ILE A 37 6.03 -11.73 -8.27
CA ILE A 37 6.45 -12.53 -9.42
C ILE A 37 7.96 -12.43 -9.66
N THR A 38 8.63 -11.42 -9.09
CA THR A 38 10.07 -11.19 -9.27
C THR A 38 10.95 -12.06 -8.36
N ILE A 39 10.34 -12.89 -7.50
CA ILE A 39 11.02 -13.87 -6.66
C ILE A 39 12.00 -14.67 -7.54
N PRO A 40 13.32 -14.69 -7.23
CA PRO A 40 14.33 -15.23 -8.14
C PRO A 40 14.05 -16.67 -8.58
N ILE A 41 13.61 -17.53 -7.66
CA ILE A 41 13.33 -18.93 -7.97
C ILE A 41 12.13 -19.11 -8.90
N PHE A 42 11.22 -18.14 -8.99
CA PHE A 42 10.08 -18.21 -9.91
C PHE A 42 10.48 -17.99 -11.38
N LYS A 43 11.63 -17.36 -11.65
CA LYS A 43 12.05 -17.00 -13.02
C LYS A 43 12.23 -18.21 -13.95
N GLN A 44 12.38 -19.41 -13.40
CA GLN A 44 12.52 -20.64 -14.19
C GLN A 44 11.20 -21.19 -14.75
N TRP A 45 10.04 -20.69 -14.29
CA TRP A 45 8.74 -21.16 -14.76
C TRP A 45 7.91 -20.05 -15.42
N PRO A 46 7.11 -20.41 -16.46
CA PRO A 46 6.18 -19.46 -17.05
C PRO A 46 5.03 -19.13 -16.10
N MET A 47 4.44 -17.95 -16.28
CA MET A 47 3.32 -17.45 -15.47
C MET A 47 2.14 -18.43 -15.36
N LYS A 48 1.90 -19.27 -16.38
CA LYS A 48 0.85 -20.30 -16.37
C LYS A 48 1.01 -21.31 -15.22
N LYS A 49 2.25 -21.63 -14.84
CA LYS A 49 2.56 -22.55 -13.73
C LYS A 49 2.56 -21.82 -12.39
N LEU A 50 2.91 -20.53 -12.39
CA LEU A 50 3.03 -19.72 -11.18
C LEU A 50 1.71 -19.11 -10.71
N SER A 51 0.70 -18.96 -11.57
CA SER A 51 -0.53 -18.23 -11.23
C SER A 51 -1.24 -18.79 -10.00
N ASN A 52 -1.29 -20.11 -9.88
CA ASN A 52 -1.93 -20.79 -8.75
C ASN A 52 -1.11 -20.62 -7.47
N LEU A 53 0.22 -20.72 -7.57
CA LEU A 53 1.14 -20.53 -6.45
C LEU A 53 1.06 -19.11 -5.89
N ILE A 54 1.08 -18.10 -6.77
CA ILE A 54 0.88 -16.70 -6.36
C ILE A 54 -0.48 -16.50 -5.68
N GLY A 55 -1.52 -17.20 -6.15
CA GLY A 55 -2.83 -17.20 -5.49
C GLY A 55 -2.76 -17.74 -4.05
N LEU A 56 -2.08 -18.87 -3.84
CA LEU A 56 -1.89 -19.45 -2.50
C LEU A 56 -1.08 -18.54 -1.58
N LEU A 57 -0.01 -17.92 -2.09
CA LEU A 57 0.77 -16.93 -1.34
C LEU A 57 -0.09 -15.73 -0.96
N TRP A 58 -0.92 -15.24 -1.89
CA TRP A 58 -1.86 -14.15 -1.63
C TRP A 58 -2.85 -14.50 -0.54
N GLU A 59 -3.48 -15.67 -0.57
CA GLU A 59 -4.45 -16.07 0.46
C GLU A 59 -3.84 -16.10 1.86
N ALA A 60 -2.57 -16.49 1.98
CA ALA A 60 -1.85 -16.51 3.26
C ALA A 60 -1.25 -15.16 3.69
N ASP A 61 -1.18 -14.17 2.80
CA ASP A 61 -0.53 -12.88 3.09
C ASP A 61 -1.30 -12.09 4.18
N PRO A 62 -0.64 -11.65 5.27
CA PRO A 62 -1.29 -10.87 6.33
C PRO A 62 -1.51 -9.39 5.95
N ASN A 63 -0.85 -8.91 4.91
CA ASN A 63 -0.73 -7.49 4.55
C ASN A 63 -1.71 -7.07 3.43
N LYS A 64 -2.80 -7.81 3.19
CA LYS A 64 -3.79 -7.51 2.12
C LYS A 64 -4.33 -6.08 2.17
N SER A 65 -4.56 -5.55 3.38
CA SER A 65 -5.01 -4.16 3.59
C SER A 65 -3.94 -3.15 3.19
N LEU A 66 -2.67 -3.43 3.50
CA LEU A 66 -1.53 -2.62 3.08
C LEU A 66 -1.40 -2.60 1.55
N TRP A 67 -1.52 -3.77 0.91
CA TRP A 67 -1.56 -3.87 -0.54
C TRP A 67 -2.68 -3.02 -1.13
N SER A 68 -3.89 -3.07 -0.57
CA SER A 68 -4.99 -2.23 -1.00
C SER A 68 -4.72 -0.72 -0.82
N LEU A 69 -4.02 -0.33 0.24
CA LEU A 69 -3.67 1.07 0.51
C LEU A 69 -2.62 1.57 -0.49
N MET A 70 -1.56 0.80 -0.71
CA MET A 70 -0.50 1.09 -1.68
C MET A 70 -1.04 1.18 -3.11
N THR A 71 -1.87 0.22 -3.54
CA THR A 71 -2.41 0.24 -4.91
C THR A 71 -3.41 1.38 -5.10
N LYS A 72 -4.12 1.79 -4.04
CA LYS A 72 -4.94 3.01 -4.04
C LYS A 72 -4.07 4.26 -4.22
N ALA A 73 -3.01 4.41 -3.43
CA ALA A 73 -2.08 5.54 -3.55
C ALA A 73 -1.47 5.65 -4.95
N TRP A 74 -1.00 4.53 -5.51
CA TRP A 74 -0.48 4.52 -6.87
C TRP A 74 -1.55 4.85 -7.91
N SER A 75 -2.78 4.36 -7.76
CA SER A 75 -3.88 4.68 -8.67
C SER A 75 -4.21 6.16 -8.65
N THR A 76 -4.24 6.78 -7.47
CA THR A 76 -4.44 8.23 -7.30
C THR A 76 -3.36 9.02 -8.03
N ILE A 77 -2.08 8.63 -7.89
CA ILE A 77 -0.98 9.25 -8.61
C ILE A 77 -1.15 9.10 -10.12
N ARG A 78 -1.29 7.85 -10.58
CA ARG A 78 -1.41 7.48 -12.01
C ARG A 78 -2.58 8.20 -12.68
N ASP A 79 -3.71 8.33 -12.01
CA ASP A 79 -4.90 8.95 -12.59
C ASP A 79 -4.72 10.46 -12.81
N GLN A 80 -3.80 11.10 -12.09
CA GLN A 80 -3.48 12.51 -12.27
C GLN A 80 -2.34 12.76 -13.27
N ILE A 81 -1.25 11.97 -13.23
CA ILE A 81 -0.06 12.24 -14.06
C ILE A 81 0.12 11.26 -15.23
N GLY A 82 -0.73 10.26 -15.34
CA GLY A 82 -0.67 9.22 -16.36
C GLY A 82 0.29 8.07 -16.01
N LYS A 83 0.08 6.92 -16.67
CA LYS A 83 0.86 5.69 -16.45
C LYS A 83 2.34 5.84 -16.81
N ASP A 84 2.65 6.60 -17.86
CA ASP A 84 4.03 6.77 -18.34
C ASP A 84 4.90 7.59 -17.39
N GLN A 85 4.27 8.41 -16.54
CA GLN A 85 4.93 9.20 -15.50
C GLN A 85 4.81 8.56 -14.11
N ALA A 86 4.09 7.43 -14.00
CA ALA A 86 3.88 6.68 -12.76
C ALA A 86 4.21 5.19 -12.95
N PRO A 87 5.50 4.84 -13.23
CA PRO A 87 5.91 3.44 -13.35
C PRO A 87 5.64 2.68 -12.04
N LEU A 88 4.95 1.53 -12.14
CA LEU A 88 4.54 0.74 -10.99
C LEU A 88 5.74 0.08 -10.29
N ASP A 89 6.70 -0.42 -11.05
CA ASP A 89 7.88 -1.10 -10.51
C ASP A 89 8.73 -0.15 -9.65
N HIS A 90 8.92 1.09 -10.11
CA HIS A 90 9.64 2.14 -9.35
C HIS A 90 8.85 2.58 -8.11
N PHE A 91 7.52 2.60 -8.18
CA PHE A 91 6.70 2.87 -6.98
C PHE A 91 6.94 1.80 -5.91
N PHE A 92 6.85 0.52 -6.26
CA PHE A 92 7.08 -0.58 -5.31
C PHE A 92 8.51 -0.68 -4.81
N SER A 93 9.52 -0.35 -5.64
CA SER A 93 10.91 -0.33 -5.17
C SER A 93 11.16 0.72 -4.07
N LEU A 94 10.35 1.79 -4.02
CA LEU A 94 10.45 2.83 -2.99
C LEU A 94 9.62 2.49 -1.75
N ILE A 95 8.35 2.09 -1.94
CA ILE A 95 7.41 1.96 -0.82
C ILE A 95 7.51 0.63 -0.09
N CYS A 96 7.84 -0.49 -0.77
CA CYS A 96 7.91 -1.80 -0.11
C CYS A 96 8.99 -1.83 0.98
N PRO A 97 10.24 -1.35 0.75
CA PRO A 97 11.25 -1.28 1.80
C PRO A 97 10.85 -0.32 2.94
N TYR A 98 10.22 0.82 2.62
CA TYR A 98 9.77 1.79 3.62
C TYR A 98 8.74 1.21 4.60
N LEU A 99 7.86 0.33 4.09
CA LEU A 99 6.82 -0.33 4.87
C LEU A 99 7.28 -1.66 5.48
N ASN A 100 8.58 -1.98 5.40
CA ASN A 100 9.17 -3.24 5.85
C ASN A 100 8.48 -4.47 5.24
N LEU A 101 8.01 -4.38 3.99
CA LEU A 101 7.53 -5.55 3.26
C LEU A 101 8.72 -6.45 2.91
N PRO A 102 8.57 -7.79 3.01
CA PRO A 102 9.64 -8.71 2.64
C PRO A 102 10.06 -8.50 1.19
N ASP A 103 11.36 -8.43 0.96
CA ASP A 103 11.93 -8.48 -0.38
C ASP A 103 11.52 -9.80 -1.08
N PRO A 104 11.31 -9.81 -2.41
CA PRO A 104 10.97 -11.02 -3.14
C PRO A 104 11.94 -12.18 -2.86
N ALA A 105 13.23 -11.94 -2.71
CA ALA A 105 14.18 -13.01 -2.41
C ALA A 105 13.92 -13.71 -1.06
N SER A 106 13.40 -12.98 -0.07
CA SER A 106 13.21 -13.47 1.31
C SER A 106 11.75 -13.80 1.66
N TYR A 107 10.78 -13.47 0.80
CA TYR A 107 9.35 -13.63 1.11
C TYR A 107 8.98 -15.07 1.50
N LEU A 108 9.42 -16.07 0.71
CA LEU A 108 9.08 -17.46 0.97
C LEU A 108 9.62 -17.92 2.33
N GLU A 109 10.89 -17.62 2.61
CA GLU A 109 11.55 -17.99 3.87
C GLU A 109 10.86 -17.35 5.08
N ILE A 110 10.64 -16.02 5.05
CA ILE A 110 10.01 -15.26 6.15
C ILE A 110 8.61 -15.79 6.49
N HIS A 111 7.86 -16.22 5.47
CA HIS A 111 6.51 -16.72 5.63
C HIS A 111 6.40 -18.25 5.81
N GLY A 112 7.54 -18.95 5.89
CA GLY A 112 7.60 -20.40 6.11
C GLY A 112 7.15 -21.23 4.91
N TRP A 113 7.29 -20.70 3.70
CA TRP A 113 7.01 -21.39 2.45
C TRP A 113 8.25 -22.12 1.94
N THR A 114 8.04 -23.35 1.49
CA THR A 114 9.03 -24.13 0.76
C THR A 114 8.51 -24.40 -0.64
N LEU A 115 9.34 -24.11 -1.64
CA LEU A 115 9.08 -24.42 -3.03
C LEU A 115 9.76 -25.75 -3.38
N SER A 116 8.99 -26.69 -3.92
CA SER A 116 9.42 -27.99 -4.42
C SER A 116 9.05 -28.14 -5.90
N VAL A 117 9.61 -29.15 -6.55
CA VAL A 117 9.24 -29.56 -7.89
C VAL A 117 8.60 -30.94 -7.78
N ASP A 118 7.42 -31.12 -8.37
CA ASP A 118 6.74 -32.42 -8.40
C ASP A 118 7.34 -33.38 -9.42
N GLU A 119 6.76 -34.58 -9.53
CA GLU A 119 7.22 -35.64 -10.45
C GLU A 119 7.08 -35.22 -11.91
N GLU A 120 6.15 -34.31 -12.22
CA GLU A 120 5.89 -33.74 -13.53
C GLU A 120 6.79 -32.55 -13.90
N GLY A 121 7.65 -32.10 -12.97
CA GLY A 121 8.55 -30.96 -13.18
C GLY A 121 7.90 -29.59 -12.89
N ASP A 122 6.70 -29.58 -12.31
CA ASP A 122 5.94 -28.39 -11.98
C ASP A 122 6.24 -27.86 -10.57
N PRO A 123 6.21 -26.53 -10.40
CA PRO A 123 6.49 -25.93 -9.11
C PRO A 123 5.31 -26.14 -8.16
N THR A 124 5.60 -26.59 -6.94
CA THR A 124 4.63 -26.77 -5.86
C THR A 124 5.11 -26.05 -4.60
N ILE A 125 4.19 -25.47 -3.84
CA ILE A 125 4.54 -24.82 -2.56
C ILE A 125 3.88 -25.54 -1.39
N SER A 126 4.60 -25.63 -0.29
CA SER A 126 4.08 -26.11 1.00
C SER A 126 4.46 -25.13 2.10
N ARG A 127 3.61 -25.00 3.11
CA ARG A 127 3.86 -24.12 4.26
C ARG A 127 4.15 -24.96 5.48
N ASN A 128 5.28 -24.72 6.14
CA ASN A 128 5.57 -25.34 7.42
C ASN A 128 4.79 -24.58 8.51
N ILE A 129 3.68 -25.17 8.96
CA ILE A 129 2.78 -24.58 9.98
C ILE A 129 3.41 -24.67 11.39
N GLY A 130 4.47 -25.45 11.57
CA GLY A 130 5.15 -25.67 12.86
C GLY A 130 6.29 -24.69 13.15
N SER A 131 6.81 -23.98 12.15
CA SER A 131 7.70 -22.85 12.38
C SER A 131 6.85 -21.64 12.70
N GLU A 132 6.80 -21.25 13.97
CA GLU A 132 6.27 -19.96 14.39
C GLU A 132 6.89 -18.90 13.49
N SER A 133 6.08 -18.34 12.59
CA SER A 133 6.47 -17.26 11.68
C SER A 133 7.22 -16.25 12.54
N ALA A 134 8.49 -15.97 12.22
CA ALA A 134 9.38 -15.11 13.00
C ALA A 134 8.99 -13.62 12.93
N PHE A 135 7.69 -13.33 13.01
CA PHE A 135 7.13 -12.03 13.29
C PHE A 135 6.32 -12.11 14.59
N ALA A 136 7.01 -12.49 15.66
CA ALA A 136 6.53 -12.29 17.03
C ALA A 136 7.32 -11.13 17.64
N GLY A 137 6.64 -10.01 17.96
CA GLY A 137 7.16 -8.90 18.77
C GLY A 137 7.53 -7.63 17.97
N THR A 138 6.60 -6.83 17.45
CA THR A 138 5.94 -5.68 18.13
C THR A 138 6.81 -4.88 19.13
N VAL A 139 7.53 -3.87 18.62
CA VAL A 139 7.56 -2.55 19.28
C VAL A 139 6.64 -1.63 18.49
N GLN A 140 5.58 -1.22 19.16
CA GLN A 140 4.36 -0.68 18.57
C GLN A 140 4.37 0.84 18.63
N VAL A 141 4.68 1.48 17.49
CA VAL A 141 4.31 2.87 17.27
C VAL A 141 3.05 2.83 16.41
N ASP A 142 1.91 3.15 17.03
CA ASP A 142 0.58 3.24 16.41
C ASP A 142 0.55 4.48 15.49
N VAL A 143 1.31 4.44 14.39
CA VAL A 143 1.30 5.51 13.39
C VAL A 143 0.20 5.22 12.39
N ALA A 144 -0.59 6.25 12.20
CA ALA A 144 -1.72 6.15 11.35
C ALA A 144 -1.35 6.27 9.85
N LEU A 145 -0.90 5.20 9.16
CA LEU A 145 -0.57 5.23 7.72
C LEU A 145 -1.80 5.44 6.80
N SER A 146 -1.85 6.58 6.12
CA SER A 146 -2.87 6.94 5.13
C SER A 146 -2.38 6.82 3.68
N VAL A 147 -3.30 7.02 2.73
CA VAL A 147 -2.97 7.13 1.30
C VAL A 147 -2.06 8.34 1.05
N GLU A 148 -2.36 9.46 1.69
CA GLU A 148 -1.63 10.71 1.57
C GLU A 148 -0.20 10.55 2.08
N ASP A 149 0.02 9.84 3.18
CA ASP A 149 1.37 9.58 3.73
C ASP A 149 2.24 8.81 2.73
N ILE A 150 1.68 7.78 2.08
CA ILE A 150 2.36 7.01 1.03
C ILE A 150 2.73 7.92 -0.14
N ILE A 151 1.79 8.76 -0.59
CA ILE A 151 2.02 9.68 -1.71
C ILE A 151 3.11 10.70 -1.35
N THR A 152 3.02 11.32 -0.17
CA THR A 152 4.02 12.29 0.31
C THR A 152 5.40 11.66 0.41
N TYR A 153 5.49 10.44 0.95
CA TYR A 153 6.75 9.72 1.02
C TYR A 153 7.36 9.49 -0.36
N VAL A 154 6.64 8.88 -1.30
CA VAL A 154 7.20 8.59 -2.63
C VAL A 154 7.55 9.89 -3.39
N GLN A 155 6.79 10.97 -3.20
CA GLN A 155 7.14 12.28 -3.74
C GLN A 155 8.43 12.86 -3.16
N SER A 156 8.66 12.71 -1.86
CA SER A 156 9.91 13.14 -1.23
C SER A 156 11.13 12.38 -1.78
N MET A 157 10.92 11.16 -2.29
CA MET A 157 11.93 10.34 -2.97
C MET A 157 12.08 10.66 -4.47
N GLY A 158 11.39 11.68 -4.98
CA GLY A 158 11.45 12.11 -6.37
C GLY A 158 10.53 11.34 -7.33
N TYR A 159 9.65 10.47 -6.82
CA TYR A 159 8.61 9.84 -7.62
C TYR A 159 7.44 10.80 -7.86
N ALA A 160 6.85 10.79 -9.06
CA ALA A 160 5.64 11.56 -9.34
C ALA A 160 5.70 13.06 -8.95
N THR A 161 6.80 13.75 -9.29
CA THR A 161 7.02 15.18 -8.98
C THR A 161 5.97 16.12 -9.59
N LYS A 162 5.27 15.68 -10.63
CA LYS A 162 4.17 16.43 -11.27
C LYS A 162 2.81 16.22 -10.60
N PHE A 163 2.70 15.30 -9.64
CA PHE A 163 1.47 15.07 -8.88
C PHE A 163 1.25 16.23 -7.91
N ILE A 164 0.04 16.77 -7.88
CA ILE A 164 -0.34 17.87 -7.00
C ILE A 164 -1.31 17.32 -5.96
N PRO A 165 -0.91 17.18 -4.68
CA PRO A 165 -1.78 16.72 -3.61
C PRO A 165 -2.99 17.64 -3.44
N ASN A 166 -4.19 17.06 -3.37
CA ASN A 166 -5.38 17.83 -3.09
C ASN A 166 -5.48 18.08 -1.58
N THR A 167 -5.02 19.24 -1.12
CA THR A 167 -5.03 19.64 0.30
C THR A 167 -6.43 19.73 0.92
N ASN A 168 -7.48 19.77 0.10
CA ASN A 168 -8.87 19.83 0.55
C ASN A 168 -9.56 18.45 0.63
N ALA A 169 -8.88 17.38 0.21
CA ALA A 169 -9.42 16.03 0.17
C ALA A 169 -8.52 15.09 0.97
N THR A 170 -8.53 15.19 2.31
CA THR A 170 -7.97 14.14 3.15
C THR A 170 -8.75 12.86 2.90
N SER A 171 -8.16 11.85 2.25
CA SER A 171 -8.84 10.57 2.08
C SER A 171 -9.13 9.99 3.46
N GLN A 172 -10.37 9.57 3.69
CA GLN A 172 -10.76 8.91 4.94
C GLN A 172 -10.17 7.48 5.08
N THR A 173 -9.32 7.05 4.15
CA THR A 173 -8.75 5.70 4.14
C THR A 173 -7.41 5.73 4.83
N PHE A 174 -7.43 5.24 6.06
CA PHE A 174 -6.30 5.13 6.94
C PHE A 174 -6.20 3.67 7.41
N LEU A 175 -4.99 3.13 7.48
CA LEU A 175 -4.71 1.79 7.98
C LEU A 175 -3.88 1.85 9.26
N GLY A 176 -4.48 1.48 10.40
CA GLY A 176 -3.77 1.35 11.67
C GLY A 176 -2.68 0.30 11.56
N GLN A 177 -1.44 0.74 11.43
CA GLN A 177 -0.28 -0.13 11.31
C GLN A 177 0.76 0.21 12.37
N SER A 178 1.20 -0.83 13.05
CA SER A 178 2.34 -0.80 13.95
C SER A 178 3.62 -0.95 13.12
N LEU A 179 4.29 0.15 12.79
CA LEU A 179 5.60 0.11 12.16
C LEU A 179 6.69 0.10 13.23
N SER A 180 7.47 -0.97 13.31
CA SER A 180 8.68 -1.01 14.13
C SER A 180 9.79 -0.23 13.42
N SER A 181 10.11 0.96 13.91
CA SER A 181 11.27 1.72 13.44
C SER A 181 12.55 1.09 13.97
N SER A 182 13.20 0.24 13.19
CA SER A 182 14.59 -0.16 13.44
C SER A 182 15.54 0.75 12.66
N LEU A 183 15.65 2.00 13.10
CA LEU A 183 16.78 2.83 12.70
C LEU A 183 17.11 3.84 13.81
N GLU A 184 17.72 3.37 14.89
CA GLU A 184 18.54 4.23 15.74
C GLU A 184 19.62 3.40 16.43
N LYS A 185 20.86 3.55 15.95
CA LYS A 185 22.05 2.95 16.53
C LYS A 185 22.76 3.99 17.39
N ASN A 186 22.97 3.62 18.66
CA ASN A 186 24.00 4.07 19.62
C ASN A 186 23.85 5.45 20.30
N ILE A 187 23.40 5.47 21.57
CA ILE A 187 24.09 6.10 22.75
C ILE A 187 23.63 5.36 24.03
N PRO A 188 24.50 5.02 25.01
CA PRO A 188 24.11 4.36 26.26
C PRO A 188 23.81 5.38 27.37
N ALA A 189 22.74 5.18 28.16
CA ALA A 189 22.70 5.47 29.60
C ALA A 189 21.31 5.26 30.22
N THR A 190 21.25 4.31 31.15
CA THR A 190 20.79 4.47 32.55
C THR A 190 19.47 5.21 32.88
N ALA A 191 18.54 4.43 33.46
CA ALA A 191 17.61 4.74 34.55
C ALA A 191 16.62 5.92 34.42
N ALA A 192 15.34 5.62 34.19
CA ALA A 192 14.18 6.34 34.76
C ALA A 192 12.87 5.57 34.51
N THR A 193 12.56 4.59 35.36
CA THR A 193 11.25 3.91 35.40
C THR A 193 10.56 4.38 36.66
N GLN A 194 9.51 5.22 36.57
CA GLN A 194 8.36 5.23 37.50
C GLN A 194 7.30 6.33 37.24
N ASP A 195 7.59 7.42 36.52
CA ASP A 195 6.63 8.54 36.39
C ASP A 195 5.65 8.43 35.19
N SER A 196 5.90 7.51 34.25
CA SER A 196 5.10 7.36 33.03
C SER A 196 3.77 6.60 33.25
N SER A 197 3.65 5.78 34.30
CA SER A 197 2.47 4.92 34.52
C SER A 197 1.23 5.73 34.89
N LYS A 198 1.37 6.73 35.77
CA LYS A 198 0.25 7.59 36.20
C LYS A 198 -0.29 8.47 35.08
N ALA A 199 0.58 8.99 34.22
CA ALA A 199 0.19 9.80 33.07
C ALA A 199 -0.54 8.98 32.00
N VAL A 200 -0.14 7.71 31.80
CA VAL A 200 -0.79 6.79 30.85
C VAL A 200 -2.16 6.35 31.37
N GLU A 201 -2.28 6.05 32.66
CA GLU A 201 -3.54 5.67 33.29
C GLU A 201 -4.56 6.83 33.28
N ALA A 202 -4.12 8.06 33.58
CA ALA A 202 -4.97 9.25 33.50
C ALA A 202 -5.51 9.51 32.06
N ARG A 203 -4.70 9.24 31.03
CA ARG A 203 -5.10 9.38 29.62
C ARG A 203 -6.10 8.31 29.19
N LEU A 204 -5.93 7.07 29.67
CA LEU A 204 -6.86 5.95 29.43
C LEU A 204 -8.23 6.22 30.07
N LEU A 205 -8.25 6.72 31.31
CA LEU A 205 -9.48 7.08 32.02
C LEU A 205 -10.21 8.25 31.34
N ALA A 206 -9.48 9.27 30.88
CA ALA A 206 -10.07 10.38 30.12
C ALA A 206 -10.68 9.93 28.78
N ARG A 207 -10.05 8.96 28.10
CA ARG A 207 -10.53 8.39 26.83
C ARG A 207 -11.80 7.55 27.02
N ASN A 208 -11.85 6.71 28.06
CA ASN A 208 -13.03 5.90 28.37
C ASN A 208 -14.24 6.78 28.77
N LYS A 209 -14.02 7.85 29.53
CA LYS A 209 -15.08 8.81 29.90
C LYS A 209 -15.68 9.51 28.67
N ARG A 210 -14.85 9.89 27.70
CA ARG A 210 -15.31 10.49 26.43
C ARG A 210 -16.11 9.50 25.58
N ARG A 211 -15.73 8.21 25.58
CA ARG A 211 -16.44 7.15 24.86
C ARG A 211 -17.82 6.88 25.47
N ALA A 212 -17.91 6.80 26.80
CA ALA A 212 -19.18 6.64 27.51
C ALA A 212 -20.14 7.81 27.26
N LYS A 213 -19.64 9.06 27.25
CA LYS A 213 -20.47 10.25 26.94
C LYS A 213 -21.03 10.23 25.51
N ARG A 214 -20.26 9.72 24.55
CA ARG A 214 -20.71 9.59 23.15
C ARG A 214 -21.73 8.47 22.96
N GLN A 215 -21.62 7.39 23.73
CA GLN A 215 -22.59 6.30 23.69
C GLN A 215 -23.92 6.73 24.32
N ALA A 216 -23.87 7.39 25.49
CA ALA A 216 -25.07 7.96 26.11
C ALA A 216 -25.79 8.98 25.21
N ALA A 217 -25.05 9.84 24.50
CA ALA A 217 -25.64 10.79 23.54
C ALA A 217 -26.29 10.11 22.32
N ARG A 218 -25.94 8.87 22.02
CA ARG A 218 -26.48 8.08 20.91
C ARG A 218 -27.70 7.26 21.31
N ASP A 219 -27.82 6.94 22.60
CA ASP A 219 -28.93 6.14 23.13
C ASP A 219 -30.11 7.02 23.61
N THR A 220 -29.96 8.35 23.61
CA THR A 220 -30.98 9.31 24.08
C THR A 220 -31.59 10.19 22.97
N GLY A 221 -31.34 9.86 21.69
CA GLY A 221 -31.92 10.55 20.53
C GLY A 221 -32.48 9.54 19.54
#